data_AF-A0A958AFI7-F1
#
_entry.id   AF-A0A958AFI7-F1
#
_cell.length_a   1.000
_cell.length_b   1.000
_cell.length_c   1.000
_cell.angle_alpha   90.00
_cell.angle_beta   90.00
_cell.angle_gamma   90.00
#
_symmetry.space_group_name_H-M   'P 1'
#
loop_
_entity.id
_entity.type
_entity.pdbx_description
1 polymer ?
#
loop_
_entity_poly.entity_id
_entity_poly.type
_entity_poly.pdbx_seq_one_letter_code
_entity_poly.pdbx_strand_id
1 'polypeptide(L)'
;LSRTHSSGYNNETYIIGTTGTLHTGRFAGYPGPIHVELWQHDGTKHPESKTFEMTYLQGDYPEFLPRFDIAYRQAHQQFRDDIDSGAAFAVTQNEVLDAQVFVEAAHRSAQQNGARYRLQRFDDLPAYKTACIVNGLLND
;
A
#
# COMPACT_ATOMS: atom_id res chain seq x y z
N LEU A 1 1.23 10.98 -1.41
CA LEU A 1 1.62 11.88 -0.30
C LEU A 1 1.55 11.08 1.00
N SER A 2 2.66 10.74 1.64
CA SER A 2 2.64 10.03 2.95
C SER A 2 3.30 10.81 4.10
N ARG A 3 3.88 11.99 3.81
CA ARG A 3 4.46 12.87 4.82
C ARG A 3 3.52 14.04 5.06
N THR A 4 2.83 14.05 6.19
CA THR A 4 1.91 15.14 6.55
C THR A 4 2.62 16.29 7.28
N HIS A 5 3.81 16.09 7.88
CA HIS A 5 4.62 17.12 8.55
C HIS A 5 5.91 16.55 9.16
N SER A 6 6.70 17.40 9.83
CA SER A 6 7.92 17.10 10.61
C SER A 6 7.75 16.09 11.74
N SER A 7 6.56 15.55 11.97
CA SER A 7 6.27 14.66 13.11
C SER A 7 6.03 13.18 12.74
N GLY A 8 6.09 12.79 11.46
CA GLY A 8 6.03 11.38 11.05
C GLY A 8 5.28 11.09 9.75
N TYR A 9 5.26 9.80 9.40
CA TYR A 9 4.47 9.24 8.29
C TYR A 9 3.17 8.67 8.85
N ASN A 10 2.04 8.95 8.20
CA ASN A 10 0.76 8.31 8.47
C ASN A 10 0.44 7.38 7.30
N ASN A 11 0.91 6.13 7.41
CA ASN A 11 0.56 5.03 6.52
C ASN A 11 -0.29 4.02 7.29
N GLU A 12 -1.26 4.50 8.07
CA GLU A 12 -2.20 3.61 8.74
C GLU A 12 -3.11 2.95 7.70
N THR A 13 -3.47 1.68 7.93
CA THR A 13 -4.45 0.97 7.11
C THR A 13 -5.38 0.16 8.01
N TYR A 14 -6.67 0.25 7.72
CA TYR A 14 -7.72 -0.48 8.42
C TYR A 14 -8.44 -1.40 7.42
N ILE A 15 -8.63 -2.65 7.80
CA ILE A 15 -9.52 -3.58 7.11
C ILE A 15 -10.62 -3.94 8.10
N ILE A 16 -11.85 -3.49 7.82
CA ILE A 16 -13.01 -3.71 8.67
C ILE A 16 -13.85 -4.83 8.07
N GLY A 17 -13.95 -5.94 8.78
CA GLY A 17 -14.75 -7.10 8.42
C GLY A 17 -15.98 -7.25 9.32
N THR A 18 -16.79 -8.26 9.04
CA THR A 18 -17.99 -8.59 9.84
C THR A 18 -17.67 -9.21 11.20
N THR A 19 -16.48 -9.80 11.35
CA THR A 19 -16.04 -10.50 12.57
C THR A 19 -15.01 -9.73 13.39
N GLY A 20 -14.46 -8.64 12.83
CA GLY A 20 -13.41 -7.86 13.47
C GLY A 20 -12.72 -6.88 12.52
N THR A 21 -11.69 -6.22 13.03
CA THR A 21 -10.92 -5.20 12.33
C THR A 21 -9.43 -5.51 12.43
N LEU A 22 -8.74 -5.51 11.28
CA LEU A 22 -7.28 -5.44 11.24
C LEU A 22 -6.87 -3.98 11.13
N HIS A 23 -5.97 -3.53 12.01
CA HIS A 23 -5.40 -2.21 12.00
C HIS A 23 -3.86 -2.32 11.93
N THR A 24 -3.29 -1.82 10.84
CA THR A 24 -1.85 -1.84 10.59
C THR A 24 -1.29 -0.43 10.61
N GLY A 25 -0.28 -0.22 11.45
CA GLY A 25 0.35 1.07 11.65
C GLY A 25 -0.58 1.99 12.44
N ARG A 26 -0.22 2.33 13.68
CA ARG A 26 -0.76 3.50 14.38
C ARG A 26 0.16 4.68 14.10
N PHE A 27 -0.35 5.89 14.24
CA PHE A 27 0.41 7.12 14.30
C PHE A 27 1.24 7.09 15.59
N ALA A 28 2.41 6.47 15.49
CA ALA A 28 3.44 6.51 16.49
C ALA A 28 4.49 7.54 16.05
N GLY A 29 4.94 8.36 16.98
CA GLY A 29 5.99 9.35 16.73
C GLY A 29 7.28 8.74 16.15
N TYR A 30 8.16 9.61 15.69
CA TYR A 30 9.48 9.26 15.15
C TYR A 30 10.44 8.68 16.22
N PRO A 31 11.20 7.60 15.94
CA PRO A 31 10.87 6.33 15.29
C PRO A 31 10.40 5.29 16.34
N GLY A 32 9.27 4.62 16.11
CA GLY A 32 8.72 3.60 17.03
C GLY A 32 8.12 2.40 16.29
N PRO A 33 7.86 1.27 16.98
CA PRO A 33 7.49 0.01 16.33
C PRO A 33 6.17 0.08 15.54
N ILE A 34 6.02 -0.83 14.58
CA ILE A 34 4.79 -0.98 13.78
C ILE A 34 3.86 -1.98 14.48
N HIS A 35 2.70 -1.51 14.91
CA HIS A 35 1.67 -2.37 15.47
C HIS A 35 0.73 -2.88 14.38
N VAL A 36 0.50 -4.19 14.37
CA VAL A 36 -0.52 -4.88 13.58
C VAL A 36 -1.51 -5.47 14.57
N GLU A 37 -2.65 -4.80 14.71
CA GLU A 37 -3.63 -5.12 15.74
C GLU A 37 -4.86 -5.76 15.12
N LEU A 38 -5.25 -6.88 15.69
CA LEU A 38 -6.49 -7.57 15.38
C LEU A 38 -7.48 -7.26 16.49
N TRP A 39 -8.63 -6.69 16.13
CA TRP A 39 -9.70 -6.34 17.04
C TRP A 39 -10.91 -7.22 16.75
N GLN A 40 -11.45 -7.85 17.79
CA GLN A 40 -12.68 -8.65 17.69
C GLN A 40 -13.91 -7.74 17.64
N HIS A 41 -15.05 -8.28 17.22
CA HIS A 41 -16.31 -7.53 17.14
C HIS A 41 -16.78 -6.94 18.49
N ASP A 42 -16.33 -7.51 19.61
CA ASP A 42 -16.63 -7.05 20.96
C ASP A 42 -15.67 -5.94 21.45
N GLY A 43 -14.76 -5.49 20.59
CA GLY A 43 -13.77 -4.46 20.90
C GLY A 43 -12.56 -4.96 21.68
N THR A 44 -12.42 -6.27 21.91
CA THR A 44 -11.22 -6.83 22.57
C THR A 44 -10.09 -7.06 21.57
N LYS A 45 -8.85 -6.85 22.00
CA LYS A 45 -7.66 -7.10 21.18
C LYS A 45 -7.38 -8.59 21.11
N HIS A 46 -7.31 -9.13 19.90
CA HIS A 46 -7.03 -10.54 19.65
C HIS A 46 -5.56 -10.89 19.96
N PRO A 47 -5.27 -12.07 20.55
CA PRO A 47 -3.92 -12.48 20.93
C PRO A 47 -2.91 -12.57 19.77
N GLU A 48 -3.38 -12.77 18.54
CA GLU A 48 -2.52 -12.80 17.35
C GLU A 48 -2.07 -11.41 16.86
N SER A 49 -2.46 -10.33 17.54
CA SER A 49 -1.89 -9.01 17.28
C SER A 49 -0.37 -9.06 17.43
N LYS A 50 0.36 -8.43 16.50
CA LYS A 50 1.82 -8.41 16.48
C LYS A 50 2.37 -7.00 16.52
N THR A 51 3.57 -6.88 17.06
CA THR A 51 4.38 -5.66 16.99
C THR A 51 5.65 -6.01 16.22
N PHE A 52 5.98 -5.22 15.22
CA PHE A 52 7.18 -5.35 14.42
C PHE A 52 8.12 -4.22 14.78
N GLU A 53 9.26 -4.58 15.35
CA GLU A 53 10.32 -3.61 15.66
C GLU A 53 10.90 -3.04 14.36
N MET A 54 11.20 -1.74 14.39
CA MET A 54 11.83 -1.05 13.27
C MET A 54 13.36 -1.07 13.42
N THR A 55 14.09 -1.04 12.30
CA THR A 55 15.56 -1.05 12.35
C THR A 55 16.08 0.34 12.75
N TYR A 56 17.14 0.34 13.55
CA TYR A 56 17.93 1.54 13.85
C TYR A 56 19.29 1.39 13.18
N LEU A 57 19.46 2.00 12.02
CA LEU A 57 20.74 2.03 11.31
C LEU A 57 21.59 3.20 11.81
N GLN A 58 22.87 2.95 12.07
CA GLN A 58 23.84 4.00 12.41
C GLN A 58 24.40 4.63 11.14
N GLY A 59 24.34 5.96 11.01
CA GLY A 59 24.87 6.68 9.87
C GLY A 59 23.96 7.81 9.39
N ASP A 60 24.41 8.54 8.37
CA ASP A 60 23.62 9.56 7.70
C ASP A 60 22.77 8.91 6.60
N TYR A 61 21.62 8.38 6.99
CA TYR A 61 20.66 7.77 6.09
C TYR A 61 19.38 8.59 6.02
N PRO A 62 18.67 8.56 4.88
CA PRO A 62 17.31 9.08 4.81
C PRO A 62 16.42 8.41 5.87
N GLU A 63 15.57 9.19 6.54
CA GLU A 63 14.78 8.73 7.69
C GLU A 63 13.92 7.48 7.41
N PHE A 64 13.53 7.25 6.14
CA PHE A 64 12.74 6.09 5.74
C PHE A 64 13.55 4.79 5.64
N LEU A 65 14.87 4.87 5.47
CA LEU A 65 15.69 3.68 5.25
C LEU A 65 15.76 2.81 6.51
N PRO A 66 16.13 3.32 7.71
CA PRO A 66 16.07 2.51 8.93
C PRO A 66 14.67 1.95 9.18
N ARG A 67 13.64 2.71 8.83
CA ARG A 67 12.26 2.33 9.08
C ARG A 67 11.82 1.06 8.34
N PHE A 68 12.24 0.93 7.09
CA PHE A 68 11.77 -0.14 6.20
C PHE A 68 12.90 -1.07 5.74
N ASP A 69 14.11 -0.95 6.29
CA ASP A 69 15.28 -1.73 5.86
C ASP A 69 15.01 -3.25 5.87
N ILE A 70 14.45 -3.78 6.97
CA ILE A 70 14.09 -5.21 7.06
C ILE A 70 13.10 -5.59 5.96
N ALA A 71 12.04 -4.80 5.79
CA ALA A 71 11.01 -5.07 4.78
C ALA A 71 11.57 -5.01 3.35
N TYR A 72 12.43 -4.04 3.05
CA TYR A 72 13.08 -3.93 1.75
C TYR A 72 14.05 -5.06 1.46
N ARG A 73 14.85 -5.48 2.46
CA ARG A 73 15.72 -6.66 2.32
C ARG A 73 14.92 -7.93 2.06
N GLN A 74 13.83 -8.12 2.80
CA GLN A 74 12.93 -9.28 2.62
C GLN A 74 12.28 -9.27 1.24
N ALA A 75 11.73 -8.13 0.80
CA ALA A 75 11.12 -8.00 -0.52
C ALA A 75 12.15 -8.25 -1.64
N HIS A 76 13.36 -7.73 -1.50
CA HIS A 76 14.44 -7.95 -2.47
C HIS A 76 14.92 -9.41 -2.48
N GLN A 77 15.00 -10.06 -1.31
CA GLN A 77 15.35 -11.48 -1.25
C GLN A 77 14.27 -12.34 -1.93
N GLN A 78 12.99 -12.11 -1.62
CA GLN A 78 11.88 -12.82 -2.26
C GLN A 78 11.91 -12.66 -3.78
N PHE A 79 12.15 -11.43 -4.28
CA PHE A 79 12.27 -11.19 -5.71
C PHE A 79 13.37 -12.04 -6.38
N ARG A 80 14.52 -12.22 -5.71
CA ARG A 80 15.60 -13.08 -6.21
C ARG A 80 15.21 -14.55 -6.18
N ASP A 81 14.57 -15.00 -5.10
CA ASP A 81 14.12 -16.38 -4.95
C ASP A 81 13.07 -16.72 -6.03
N ASP A 82 12.18 -15.78 -6.37
CA ASP A 82 11.19 -15.93 -7.43
C ASP A 82 11.84 -16.04 -8.81
N ILE A 83 12.91 -15.26 -9.08
CA ILE A 83 13.72 -15.40 -10.31
C ILE A 83 14.34 -16.79 -10.39
N ASP A 84 15.04 -17.20 -9.33
CA ASP A 84 15.82 -18.44 -9.32
C ASP A 84 14.91 -19.68 -9.44
N SER A 85 13.71 -19.61 -8.86
CA SER A 85 12.71 -20.69 -8.91
C SER A 85 11.78 -20.64 -10.12
N GLY A 86 11.76 -19.53 -10.87
CA GLY A 86 10.79 -19.29 -11.93
C GLY A 86 9.36 -19.11 -11.42
N ALA A 87 9.18 -18.71 -10.15
CA ALA A 87 7.88 -18.42 -9.58
C ALA A 87 7.30 -17.11 -10.12
N ALA A 88 5.97 -16.98 -10.07
CA ALA A 88 5.32 -15.72 -10.41
C ALA A 88 5.56 -14.69 -9.31
N PHE A 89 5.90 -13.45 -9.69
CA PHE A 89 6.07 -12.35 -8.75
C PHE A 89 4.74 -11.97 -8.10
N ALA A 90 4.78 -11.70 -6.79
CA ALA A 90 3.60 -11.24 -6.05
C ALA A 90 3.08 -9.86 -6.50
N VAL A 91 3.97 -9.02 -7.03
CA VAL A 91 3.65 -7.69 -7.58
C VAL A 91 4.38 -7.54 -8.91
N THR A 92 3.66 -7.10 -9.93
CA THR A 92 4.17 -6.91 -11.28
C THR A 92 3.97 -5.46 -11.73
N GLN A 93 4.43 -5.14 -12.94
CA GLN A 93 4.13 -3.86 -13.59
C GLN A 93 2.63 -3.59 -13.76
N ASN A 94 1.77 -4.63 -13.74
CA ASN A 94 0.33 -4.44 -13.87
C ASN A 94 -0.27 -3.75 -12.63
N GLU A 95 0.22 -4.07 -11.44
CA GLU A 95 -0.17 -3.38 -10.20
C GLU A 95 0.26 -1.90 -10.21
N VAL A 96 1.39 -1.58 -10.87
CA VAL A 96 1.81 -0.19 -11.08
C VAL A 96 0.86 0.55 -12.02
N LEU A 97 0.46 -0.09 -13.12
CA LEU A 97 -0.51 0.47 -14.06
C LEU A 97 -1.85 0.72 -13.37
N ASP A 98 -2.35 -0.23 -12.58
CA ASP A 98 -3.58 -0.07 -11.80
C ASP A 98 -3.53 1.11 -10.85
N ALA A 99 -2.40 1.26 -10.13
CA ALA A 99 -2.20 2.40 -9.25
C ALA A 99 -2.23 3.73 -10.01
N GLN A 100 -1.64 3.79 -11.21
CA GLN A 100 -1.66 5.00 -12.04
C GLN A 100 -3.09 5.33 -12.52
N VAL A 101 -3.84 4.33 -13.00
CA VAL A 101 -5.23 4.53 -13.44
C VAL A 101 -6.12 4.98 -12.26
N PHE A 102 -5.91 4.41 -11.07
CA PHE A 102 -6.60 4.84 -9.86
C PHE A 102 -6.29 6.29 -9.48
N VAL A 103 -5.02 6.69 -9.54
CA VAL A 103 -4.60 8.08 -9.27
C VAL A 103 -5.21 9.04 -10.28
N GLU A 104 -5.28 8.67 -11.55
CA GLU A 104 -5.91 9.47 -12.60
C GLU A 104 -7.42 9.64 -12.36
N ALA A 105 -8.11 8.56 -11.98
CA ALA A 105 -9.53 8.63 -11.60
C ALA A 105 -9.76 9.60 -10.44
N ALA A 106 -8.91 9.54 -9.41
CA ALA A 106 -8.97 10.45 -8.27
C ALA A 106 -8.69 11.91 -8.68
N HIS A 107 -7.69 12.12 -9.54
CA HIS A 107 -7.34 13.44 -10.07
C HIS A 107 -8.50 14.07 -10.83
N ARG A 108 -9.10 13.32 -11.77
CA ARG A 108 -10.25 13.79 -12.54
C ARG A 108 -11.47 14.02 -11.66
N SER A 109 -11.73 13.15 -10.70
CA SER A 109 -12.79 13.34 -9.70
C SER A 109 -12.63 14.68 -8.97
N ALA A 110 -11.42 15.01 -8.52
CA ALA A 110 -11.14 16.28 -7.85
C ALA A 110 -11.36 17.50 -8.76
N GLN A 111 -11.01 17.42 -10.05
CA GLN A 111 -11.29 18.49 -11.02
C GLN A 111 -12.77 18.65 -11.35
N GLN A 112 -13.56 17.57 -11.23
CA GLN A 112 -14.97 17.52 -11.60
C GLN A 112 -15.89 17.47 -10.36
N ASN A 113 -15.53 18.21 -9.30
CA ASN A 113 -16.35 18.36 -8.09
C ASN A 113 -16.80 17.03 -7.45
N GLY A 114 -15.92 16.03 -7.43
CA GLY A 114 -16.20 14.71 -6.85
C GLY A 114 -16.98 13.77 -7.76
N ALA A 115 -16.91 13.96 -9.08
CA ALA A 115 -17.52 13.03 -10.04
C ALA A 115 -17.00 11.59 -9.83
N ARG A 116 -17.88 10.61 -10.09
CA ARG A 116 -17.53 9.18 -9.96
C ARG A 116 -17.01 8.64 -11.28
N TYR A 117 -15.91 7.91 -11.20
CA TYR A 117 -15.32 7.19 -12.33
C TYR A 117 -15.35 5.69 -12.07
N ARG A 118 -15.60 4.93 -13.12
CA ARG A 118 -15.56 3.47 -13.07
C ARG A 118 -14.15 2.99 -13.42
N LEU A 119 -13.59 2.16 -12.55
CA LEU A 119 -12.34 1.44 -12.78
C LEU A 119 -12.67 -0.01 -13.11
N GLN A 120 -12.03 -0.56 -14.15
CA GLN A 120 -12.14 -1.98 -14.51
C GLN A 120 -10.78 -2.49 -14.91
N ARG A 121 -10.25 -3.46 -14.15
CA ARG A 121 -9.01 -4.14 -14.46
C ARG A 121 -9.24 -5.21 -15.53
N PHE A 122 -8.33 -5.29 -16.48
CA PHE A 122 -8.24 -6.38 -17.45
C PHE A 122 -6.78 -6.84 -17.53
N ASP A 123 -6.56 -8.15 -17.63
CA ASP A 123 -5.22 -8.69 -17.83
C ASP A 123 -4.71 -8.47 -19.27
N ASP A 124 -5.63 -8.31 -20.23
CA ASP A 124 -5.32 -7.92 -21.61
C ASP A 124 -5.14 -6.40 -21.71
N LEU A 125 -3.93 -5.95 -22.06
CA LEU A 125 -3.58 -4.53 -22.10
C LEU A 125 -4.41 -3.71 -23.12
N PRO A 126 -4.65 -4.19 -24.36
CA PRO A 126 -5.57 -3.52 -25.29
C PRO A 126 -6.98 -3.33 -24.70
N ALA A 127 -7.58 -4.38 -24.14
CA ALA A 127 -8.89 -4.29 -23.50
C ALA A 127 -8.87 -3.33 -22.30
N TYR A 128 -7.80 -3.35 -21.51
CA TYR A 128 -7.65 -2.45 -20.37
C TYR A 128 -7.59 -0.99 -20.82
N LYS A 129 -6.76 -0.68 -21.83
CA LYS A 129 -6.67 0.68 -22.40
C LYS A 129 -8.02 1.16 -22.92
N THR A 130 -8.72 0.33 -23.70
CA THR A 130 -10.06 0.66 -24.21
C THR A 130 -11.03 0.93 -23.07
N ALA A 131 -11.03 0.11 -22.02
CA ALA A 131 -11.89 0.35 -20.86
C ALA A 131 -11.56 1.67 -20.15
N CYS A 132 -10.29 2.03 -19.99
CA CYS A 132 -9.89 3.29 -19.40
C CYS A 132 -10.35 4.50 -20.22
N ILE A 133 -10.25 4.43 -21.55
CA ILE A 133 -10.75 5.48 -22.47
C ILE A 133 -12.26 5.62 -22.35
N VAL A 134 -13.01 4.51 -22.46
CA VAL A 134 -14.48 4.50 -22.39
C VAL A 134 -14.98 5.05 -21.05
N ASN A 135 -14.24 4.83 -19.97
CA ASN A 135 -14.55 5.37 -18.65
C ASN A 135 -13.99 6.79 -18.42
N GLY A 136 -13.43 7.44 -19.43
CA GLY A 136 -12.95 8.82 -19.38
C GLY A 136 -11.71 9.04 -18.51
N LEU A 137 -10.91 7.99 -18.30
CA LEU A 137 -9.68 8.00 -17.50
C LEU A 137 -8.45 8.27 -18.35
N LEU A 138 -8.44 7.82 -19.59
CA LEU A 138 -7.39 8.11 -20.57
C LEU A 138 -7.99 8.84 -21.76
N ASN A 139 -7.14 9.59 -22.45
CA ASN A 139 -7.50 10.19 -23.73
C ASN A 139 -7.18 9.20 -24.87
N ASP A 140 -7.89 9.32 -25.99
CA ASP A 140 -7.66 8.54 -27.22
C ASP A 140 -6.27 8.78 -27.83
#